data_AF-A0A328AWQ3-F1
#
_entry.id   AF-A0A328AWQ3-F1
#
_cell.length_a   1.000
_cell.length_b   1.000
_cell.length_c   1.000
_cell.angle_alpha   90.00
_cell.angle_beta   90.00
_cell.angle_gamma   90.00
#
_symmetry.space_group_name_H-M   'P 1'
#
loop_
_entity.id
_entity.type
_entity.pdbx_description
1 polymer ?
#
loop_
_entity_poly.entity_id
_entity_poly.type
_entity_poly.pdbx_seq_one_letter_code
_entity_poly.pdbx_strand_id
1 'polypeptide(L)'
;MEIHKPKAVHGWRELLTEIGIIVIGVLIALAAEQLVEWGRWHEKIGIGRDAIHKEIATNGTYYAFRVTTAPCIVRRLNQLAAVTEQLALHRRPEPIRFAGLHIGNLIIDNAWQAERAEQTLTHFPRAELDRLSQFYAQQEDIRLWVEREEETWATLRMLEGDPGRLGPADISALRNALQQARNLNFLLALNSKVELDQAQSLGVAIPLPRADDLNGLDVKRACAPLDRTLNPDPMGTP
;
A
#
# COMPACT_ATOMS: atom_id res chain seq x y z
N MET A 1 -30.34 25.65 -78.25
CA MET A 1 -29.73 25.51 -76.91
C MET A 1 -30.78 25.96 -75.92
N GLU A 2 -31.61 25.03 -75.44
CA GLU A 2 -32.71 25.35 -74.53
C GLU A 2 -32.14 25.56 -73.12
N ILE A 3 -32.14 26.81 -72.68
CA ILE A 3 -31.76 27.20 -71.32
C ILE A 3 -32.97 26.89 -70.44
N HIS A 4 -32.94 25.75 -69.75
CA HIS A 4 -33.96 25.43 -68.76
C HIS A 4 -33.97 26.50 -67.66
N LYS A 5 -35.13 27.16 -67.50
CA LYS A 5 -35.39 28.09 -66.38
C LYS A 5 -35.30 27.31 -65.06
N PRO A 6 -34.45 27.71 -64.10
CA PRO A 6 -34.48 27.11 -62.78
C PRO A 6 -35.84 27.38 -62.15
N LYS A 7 -36.55 26.32 -61.78
CA LYS A 7 -37.81 26.38 -61.03
C LYS A 7 -37.56 27.19 -59.75
N ALA A 8 -38.46 28.13 -59.45
CA ALA A 8 -38.41 28.94 -58.25
C ALA A 8 -38.36 28.04 -57.01
N VAL A 9 -37.34 28.27 -56.20
CA VAL A 9 -37.02 27.55 -54.97
C VAL A 9 -38.27 27.54 -54.08
N HIS A 10 -38.69 26.34 -53.67
CA HIS A 10 -39.85 26.16 -52.80
C HIS A 10 -39.69 26.98 -51.50
N GLY A 11 -40.82 27.44 -50.95
CA GLY A 11 -40.87 28.51 -49.95
C GLY A 11 -40.12 28.21 -48.65
N TRP A 12 -39.66 29.28 -47.97
CA TRP A 12 -38.92 29.24 -46.70
C TRP A 12 -39.45 28.30 -45.61
N ARG A 13 -40.75 27.97 -45.62
CA ARG A 13 -41.36 27.01 -44.68
C ARG A 13 -40.87 25.58 -44.90
N GLU A 14 -40.62 25.19 -46.14
CA GLU A 14 -40.11 23.87 -46.51
C GLU A 14 -38.65 23.73 -46.07
N LEU A 15 -37.83 24.75 -46.35
CA LEU A 15 -36.44 24.82 -45.87
C LEU A 15 -36.35 24.72 -44.34
N LEU A 16 -37.20 25.43 -43.59
CA LEU A 16 -37.23 25.34 -42.12
C LEU A 16 -37.66 23.96 -41.62
N THR A 17 -38.52 23.27 -42.36
CA THR A 17 -38.98 21.92 -42.00
C THR A 17 -37.85 20.91 -42.19
N GLU A 18 -37.11 20.98 -43.30
CA GLU A 18 -35.94 20.13 -43.55
C GLU A 18 -34.85 20.34 -42.51
N ILE A 19 -34.50 21.60 -42.22
CA ILE A 19 -33.52 21.94 -41.18
C ILE A 19 -33.99 21.43 -39.82
N GLY A 20 -35.28 21.62 -39.48
CA GLY A 20 -35.84 21.15 -38.22
C GLY A 20 -35.70 19.64 -38.04
N ILE A 21 -35.99 18.86 -39.09
CA ILE A 21 -35.84 17.40 -39.06
C ILE A 21 -34.38 16.98 -38.84
N ILE A 22 -33.44 17.61 -39.57
CA ILE A 22 -32.00 17.32 -39.42
C ILE A 22 -31.53 17.64 -38.00
N VAL A 23 -31.90 18.80 -37.46
CA VAL A 23 -31.52 19.23 -36.11
C VAL A 23 -32.08 18.26 -35.07
N ILE A 24 -33.34 17.85 -35.18
CA ILE A 24 -33.95 16.88 -34.27
C ILE A 24 -33.22 15.53 -34.32
N GLY A 25 -32.89 15.05 -35.53
CA GLY A 25 -32.12 13.81 -35.70
C GLY A 25 -30.76 13.87 -34.99
N VAL A 26 -30.03 14.97 -35.15
CA VAL A 26 -28.73 15.19 -34.48
C VAL A 26 -28.89 15.25 -32.96
N LEU A 27 -29.91 15.93 -32.44
CA LEU A 27 -30.15 16.01 -31.00
C LEU A 27 -30.48 14.65 -30.38
N ILE A 28 -31.28 13.83 -31.06
CA ILE A 28 -31.59 12.46 -30.61
C ILE A 28 -30.33 11.60 -30.60
N ALA A 29 -29.49 11.71 -31.64
CA ALA A 29 -28.23 10.97 -31.71
C ALA A 29 -27.29 11.35 -30.54
N LEU A 30 -27.07 12.64 -30.30
CA LEU A 30 -26.24 13.13 -29.19
C LEU A 30 -26.79 12.72 -27.82
N ALA A 31 -28.11 12.77 -27.63
CA ALA A 31 -28.73 12.33 -26.38
C ALA A 31 -28.56 10.82 -26.15
N ALA A 32 -28.69 10.01 -27.20
CA ALA A 32 -28.49 8.56 -27.10
C ALA A 32 -27.02 8.22 -26.76
N GLU A 33 -26.06 8.92 -27.38
CA GLU A 33 -24.63 8.76 -27.08
C GLU A 33 -24.34 9.07 -25.60
N GLN A 34 -24.84 10.19 -25.08
CA GLN A 34 -24.64 10.58 -23.68
C GLN A 34 -25.21 9.56 -22.68
N LEU A 35 -26.35 8.95 -22.98
CA LEU A 35 -26.96 7.91 -22.12
C LEU A 35 -26.12 6.63 -22.08
N VAL A 36 -25.59 6.21 -23.23
CA VAL A 36 -24.72 5.03 -23.32
C VAL A 36 -23.40 5.27 -22.59
N GLU A 37 -22.81 6.45 -22.76
CA GLU A 37 -21.59 6.83 -22.04
C GLU A 37 -21.81 6.88 -20.53
N TRP A 38 -22.92 7.46 -20.08
CA TRP A 38 -23.28 7.50 -18.66
C TRP A 38 -23.40 6.09 -18.07
N GLY A 39 -24.07 5.17 -18.77
CA GLY A 39 -24.19 3.77 -18.34
C GLY A 39 -22.84 3.07 -18.25
N ARG A 40 -21.97 3.26 -19.26
CA ARG A 40 -20.63 2.69 -19.28
C ARG A 40 -19.77 3.19 -18.11
N TRP A 41 -19.84 4.48 -17.79
CA TRP A 41 -19.10 5.04 -16.66
C TRP A 41 -19.58 4.48 -15.31
N HIS A 42 -20.88 4.27 -15.15
CA HIS A 42 -21.41 3.69 -13.92
C HIS A 42 -20.88 2.27 -13.67
N GLU A 43 -20.82 1.44 -14.71
CA GLU A 43 -20.24 0.10 -14.66
C GLU A 43 -18.73 0.16 -14.34
N LYS A 44 -17.98 1.01 -15.04
CA LYS A 44 -16.53 1.18 -14.81
C LYS A 44 -16.21 1.62 -13.38
N ILE A 45 -16.96 2.58 -12.82
CA ILE A 45 -16.78 3.01 -11.43
C ILE A 45 -17.01 1.84 -10.48
N GLY A 46 -18.03 1.01 -10.72
CA GLY A 46 -18.29 -0.19 -9.90
C GLY A 46 -17.12 -1.16 -9.91
N ILE A 47 -16.62 -1.51 -11.10
CA ILE A 47 -15.48 -2.42 -11.27
C ILE A 47 -14.21 -1.84 -10.62
N GLY A 48 -13.91 -0.57 -10.89
CA GLY A 48 -12.73 0.09 -10.34
C GLY A 48 -12.77 0.22 -8.81
N ARG A 49 -13.95 0.53 -8.25
CA ARG A 49 -14.15 0.56 -6.80
C ARG A 49 -13.89 -0.81 -6.17
N ASP A 50 -14.44 -1.87 -6.75
CA ASP A 50 -14.26 -3.23 -6.24
C ASP A 50 -12.79 -3.67 -6.32
N ALA A 51 -12.08 -3.31 -7.38
CA ALA A 51 -10.65 -3.58 -7.54
C ALA A 51 -9.81 -2.84 -6.48
N ILE A 52 -10.05 -1.54 -6.31
CA ILE A 52 -9.39 -0.71 -5.30
C ILE A 52 -9.69 -1.22 -3.88
N HIS A 53 -10.94 -1.58 -3.59
CA HIS A 53 -11.30 -2.11 -2.26
C HIS A 53 -10.59 -3.43 -1.94
N LYS A 54 -10.41 -4.32 -2.92
CA LYS A 54 -9.63 -5.55 -2.75
C LYS A 54 -8.14 -5.26 -2.52
N GLU A 55 -7.60 -4.26 -3.20
CA GLU A 55 -6.23 -3.80 -3.01
C GLU A 55 -6.03 -3.23 -1.59
N ILE A 56 -6.90 -2.33 -1.15
CA ILE A 56 -6.93 -1.79 0.22
C ILE A 56 -7.06 -2.92 1.23
N ALA A 57 -7.92 -3.91 0.99
CA ALA A 57 -8.07 -5.07 1.86
C ALA A 57 -6.77 -5.87 2.01
N THR A 58 -6.06 -6.07 0.89
CA THR A 58 -4.77 -6.76 0.85
C THR A 58 -3.71 -5.99 1.64
N ASN A 59 -3.55 -4.69 1.38
CA ASN A 59 -2.61 -3.83 2.10
C ASN A 59 -2.95 -3.69 3.59
N GLY A 60 -4.24 -3.71 3.92
CA GLY A 60 -4.72 -3.68 5.31
C GLY A 60 -4.17 -4.83 6.16
N THR A 61 -3.91 -6.01 5.58
CA THR A 61 -3.28 -7.12 6.31
C THR A 61 -1.86 -6.77 6.78
N TYR A 62 -1.09 -6.04 5.97
CA TYR A 62 0.22 -5.53 6.33
C TYR A 62 0.11 -4.48 7.45
N TYR A 63 -0.81 -3.53 7.32
CA TYR A 63 -1.01 -2.51 8.37
C TYR A 63 -1.44 -3.13 9.71
N ALA A 64 -2.34 -4.10 9.67
CA ALA A 64 -2.77 -4.84 10.85
C ALA A 64 -1.60 -5.61 11.50
N PHE A 65 -0.73 -6.23 10.68
CA PHE A 65 0.50 -6.87 11.15
C PHE A 65 1.43 -5.86 11.84
N ARG A 66 1.66 -4.67 11.25
CA ARG A 66 2.52 -3.63 11.81
C ARG A 66 2.02 -3.13 13.16
N VAL A 67 0.73 -2.84 13.28
CA VAL A 67 0.12 -2.42 14.56
C VAL A 67 0.26 -3.52 15.61
N THR A 68 0.00 -4.78 15.23
CA THR A 68 0.02 -5.93 16.14
C THR A 68 1.43 -6.26 16.64
N THR A 69 2.44 -6.15 15.78
CA THR A 69 3.83 -6.56 16.09
C THR A 69 4.71 -5.46 16.64
N ALA A 70 4.30 -4.19 16.58
CA ALA A 70 5.11 -3.07 17.05
C ALA A 70 5.65 -3.23 18.49
N PRO A 71 4.88 -3.71 19.49
CA PRO A 71 5.41 -3.93 20.84
C PRO A 71 6.46 -5.06 20.88
N CYS A 72 6.33 -6.07 20.02
CA CYS A 72 7.28 -7.17 19.90
C CYS A 72 8.61 -6.69 19.31
N ILE A 73 8.54 -5.86 18.26
CA ILE A 73 9.71 -5.24 17.63
C ILE A 73 10.47 -4.39 18.65
N VAL A 74 9.79 -3.57 19.46
CA VAL A 74 10.42 -2.78 20.54
C VAL A 74 11.17 -3.68 21.52
N ARG A 75 10.57 -4.80 21.95
CA ARG A 75 11.26 -5.74 22.85
C ARG A 75 12.51 -6.34 22.21
N ARG A 76 12.45 -6.72 20.92
CA ARG A 76 13.61 -7.23 20.19
C ARG A 76 14.71 -6.19 20.07
N LEU A 77 14.38 -4.95 19.70
CA LEU A 77 15.34 -3.85 19.62
C LEU A 77 16.00 -3.58 20.99
N ASN A 78 15.28 -3.74 22.10
CA ASN A 78 15.87 -3.63 23.44
C ASN A 78 16.83 -4.79 23.75
N GLN A 79 16.51 -6.01 23.32
CA GLN A 79 17.42 -7.17 23.46
C GLN A 79 18.71 -6.97 22.66
N LEU A 80 18.60 -6.49 21.41
CA LEU A 80 19.75 -6.18 20.56
C LEU A 80 20.59 -5.02 21.15
N ALA A 81 19.94 -3.97 21.65
CA ALA A 81 20.63 -2.88 22.33
C ALA A 81 21.43 -3.38 23.55
N ALA A 82 20.86 -4.27 24.36
CA ALA A 82 21.57 -4.86 25.49
C ALA A 82 22.81 -5.66 25.07
N VAL A 83 22.76 -6.35 23.92
CA VAL A 83 23.93 -7.05 23.34
C VAL A 83 24.98 -6.04 22.87
N THR A 84 24.57 -5.00 22.16
CA THR A 84 25.48 -3.91 21.71
C THR A 84 26.20 -3.24 22.89
N GLU A 85 25.50 -3.01 24.01
CA GLU A 85 26.11 -2.43 25.20
C GLU A 85 27.05 -3.41 25.93
N GLN A 86 26.79 -4.72 25.89
CA GLN A 86 27.74 -5.72 26.39
C GLN A 86 29.06 -5.68 25.60
N LEU A 87 28.98 -5.58 24.27
CA LEU A 87 30.15 -5.45 23.40
C LEU A 87 30.94 -4.18 23.69
N ALA A 88 30.27 -3.05 23.93
CA ALA A 88 30.90 -1.78 24.29
C ALA A 88 31.69 -1.85 25.62
N LEU A 89 31.29 -2.76 26.51
CA LEU A 89 31.98 -3.04 27.78
C LEU A 89 33.01 -4.18 27.65
N HIS A 90 33.40 -4.56 26.43
CA HIS A 90 34.30 -5.66 26.12
C HIS A 90 33.84 -7.03 26.68
N ARG A 91 32.54 -7.20 26.91
CA ARG A 91 31.96 -8.50 27.30
C ARG A 91 31.65 -9.30 26.03
N ARG A 92 31.73 -10.63 26.13
CA ARG A 92 31.39 -11.55 25.04
C ARG A 92 29.93 -11.99 25.19
N PRO A 93 28.97 -11.42 24.44
CA PRO A 93 27.61 -11.91 24.42
C PRO A 93 27.54 -13.31 23.78
N GLU A 94 26.46 -14.03 24.07
CA GLU A 94 26.16 -15.28 23.38
C GLU A 94 25.94 -15.03 21.87
N PRO A 95 26.34 -15.98 21.01
CA PRO A 95 26.02 -15.92 19.58
C PRO A 95 24.52 -15.77 19.32
N ILE A 96 24.18 -14.98 18.31
CA ILE A 96 22.79 -14.76 17.90
C ILE A 96 22.57 -15.47 16.57
N ARG A 97 21.58 -16.36 16.49
CA ARG A 97 21.27 -17.07 15.25
C ARG A 97 20.59 -16.16 14.24
N PHE A 98 19.62 -15.38 14.71
CA PHE A 98 18.81 -14.49 13.88
C PHE A 98 18.50 -13.20 14.63
N ALA A 99 19.09 -12.10 14.17
CA ALA A 99 18.85 -10.76 14.69
C ALA A 99 17.77 -10.04 13.87
N GLY A 100 17.56 -10.46 12.62
CA GLY A 100 16.59 -9.86 11.71
C GLY A 100 15.12 -10.02 12.15
N LEU A 101 14.26 -9.36 11.38
CA LEU A 101 12.82 -9.60 11.34
C LEU A 101 12.47 -9.56 9.85
N HIS A 102 11.74 -10.57 9.36
CA HIS A 102 11.13 -10.43 8.03
C HIS A 102 9.84 -9.65 8.23
N ILE A 103 9.78 -8.46 7.64
CA ILE A 103 8.73 -7.48 7.93
C ILE A 103 7.88 -7.17 6.69
N GLY A 104 8.30 -7.64 5.52
CA GLY A 104 7.74 -7.23 4.25
C GLY A 104 6.65 -8.18 3.77
N ASN A 105 5.42 -7.68 3.71
CA ASN A 105 4.48 -8.04 2.65
C ASN A 105 4.56 -6.94 1.58
N LEU A 106 4.30 -7.31 0.33
CA LEU A 106 4.25 -6.33 -0.76
C LEU A 106 3.03 -5.40 -0.57
N ILE A 107 3.27 -4.10 -0.40
CA ILE A 107 2.23 -3.08 -0.46
C ILE A 107 1.97 -2.77 -1.94
N ILE A 108 0.77 -3.04 -2.42
CA ILE A 108 0.40 -2.91 -3.85
C ILE A 108 -0.42 -1.65 -4.12
N ASP A 109 -0.30 -1.08 -5.33
CA ASP A 109 -1.10 0.06 -5.80
C ASP A 109 -1.52 -0.08 -7.28
N ASN A 110 -1.42 -1.30 -7.82
CA ASN A 110 -1.66 -1.54 -9.24
C ASN A 110 -3.10 -1.25 -9.66
N ALA A 111 -4.10 -1.53 -8.82
CA ALA A 111 -5.49 -1.19 -9.10
C ALA A 111 -5.68 0.34 -9.13
N TRP A 112 -5.14 1.06 -8.15
CA TRP A 112 -5.16 2.52 -8.14
C TRP A 112 -4.49 3.13 -9.37
N GLN A 113 -3.29 2.66 -9.73
CA GLN A 113 -2.56 3.17 -10.90
C GLN A 113 -3.30 2.86 -12.20
N ALA A 114 -3.92 1.67 -12.32
CA ALA A 114 -4.72 1.30 -13.49
C ALA A 114 -5.92 2.23 -13.65
N GLU A 115 -6.72 2.43 -12.60
CA GLU A 115 -7.90 3.32 -12.65
C GLU A 115 -7.52 4.78 -12.91
N ARG A 116 -6.35 5.22 -12.42
CA ARG A 116 -5.80 6.55 -12.72
C ARG A 116 -5.42 6.68 -14.19
N ALA A 117 -4.77 5.67 -14.76
CA ALA A 117 -4.36 5.64 -16.17
C ALA A 117 -5.58 5.58 -17.12
N GLU A 118 -6.63 4.86 -16.73
CA GLU A 118 -7.89 4.75 -17.47
C GLU A 118 -8.81 5.98 -17.32
N GLN A 119 -8.43 6.95 -16.48
CA GLN A 119 -9.20 8.15 -16.15
C GLN A 119 -10.54 7.87 -15.45
N THR A 120 -10.82 6.62 -15.04
CA THR A 120 -12.04 6.24 -14.31
C THR A 120 -12.21 7.05 -13.03
N LEU A 121 -11.09 7.35 -12.34
CA LEU A 121 -11.09 8.12 -11.09
C LEU A 121 -11.73 9.51 -11.22
N THR A 122 -11.73 10.12 -12.41
CA THR A 122 -12.35 11.44 -12.64
C THR A 122 -13.87 11.41 -12.54
N HIS A 123 -14.48 10.23 -12.64
CA HIS A 123 -15.93 10.02 -12.54
C HIS A 123 -16.37 9.54 -11.15
N PHE A 124 -15.44 9.29 -10.23
CA PHE A 124 -15.78 8.95 -8.84
C PHE A 124 -16.43 10.14 -8.12
N PRO A 125 -17.31 9.88 -7.12
CA PRO A 125 -17.77 10.92 -6.22
C PRO A 125 -16.59 11.65 -5.57
N ARG A 126 -16.60 12.99 -5.57
CA ARG A 126 -15.45 13.79 -5.12
C ARG A 126 -14.97 13.43 -3.70
N ALA A 127 -15.91 13.26 -2.77
CA ALA A 127 -15.58 12.91 -1.39
C ALA A 127 -14.96 11.52 -1.24
N GLU A 128 -15.32 10.57 -2.10
CA GLU A 128 -14.71 9.23 -2.14
C GLU A 128 -13.28 9.32 -2.71
N LEU A 129 -13.11 10.04 -3.82
CA LEU A 129 -11.81 10.26 -4.46
C LEU A 129 -10.81 10.96 -3.53
N ASP A 130 -11.26 11.95 -2.75
CA ASP A 130 -10.39 12.65 -1.79
C ASP A 130 -9.88 11.70 -0.69
N ARG A 131 -10.72 10.78 -0.20
CA ARG A 131 -10.32 9.76 0.80
C ARG A 131 -9.37 8.73 0.20
N LEU A 132 -9.66 8.24 -1.00
CA LEU A 132 -8.75 7.34 -1.71
C LEU A 132 -7.39 8.00 -1.94
N SER A 133 -7.38 9.27 -2.34
CA SER A 133 -6.14 10.01 -2.59
C SER A 133 -5.32 10.19 -1.30
N GLN A 134 -5.96 10.40 -0.16
CA GLN A 134 -5.28 10.45 1.15
C GLN A 134 -4.67 9.11 1.54
N PHE A 135 -5.41 8.01 1.35
CA PHE A 135 -4.92 6.64 1.59
C PHE A 135 -3.68 6.35 0.75
N TYR A 136 -3.74 6.55 -0.57
CA TYR A 136 -2.60 6.24 -1.44
C TYR A 136 -1.42 7.21 -1.28
N ALA A 137 -1.64 8.48 -0.90
CA ALA A 137 -0.54 9.39 -0.59
C ALA A 137 0.23 8.94 0.67
N GLN A 138 -0.49 8.51 1.72
CA GLN A 138 0.14 8.01 2.95
C GLN A 138 0.86 6.67 2.71
N GLN A 139 0.34 5.84 1.80
CA GLN A 139 0.98 4.61 1.37
C GLN A 139 2.36 4.83 0.71
N GLU A 140 2.54 5.91 -0.06
CA GLU A 140 3.83 6.26 -0.67
C GLU A 140 4.89 6.53 0.41
N ASP A 141 4.54 7.28 1.46
CA ASP A 141 5.45 7.52 2.59
C ASP A 141 5.81 6.23 3.33
N ILE A 142 4.82 5.35 3.54
CA ILE A 142 5.04 4.06 4.20
C ILE A 142 6.02 3.20 3.41
N ARG A 143 5.91 3.13 2.07
CA ARG A 143 6.85 2.37 1.23
C ARG A 143 8.30 2.84 1.44
N LEU A 144 8.53 4.15 1.44
CA LEU A 144 9.86 4.72 1.70
C LEU A 144 10.39 4.37 3.11
N TRP A 145 9.52 4.31 4.12
CA TRP A 145 9.92 3.91 5.46
C TRP A 145 10.20 2.41 5.57
N VAL A 146 9.48 1.57 4.84
CA VAL A 146 9.73 0.12 4.80
C VAL A 146 11.10 -0.17 4.18
N GLU A 147 11.44 0.46 3.06
CA GLU A 147 12.75 0.31 2.43
C GLU A 147 13.89 0.69 3.41
N ARG A 148 13.76 1.84 4.08
CA ARG A 148 14.73 2.26 5.11
C ARG A 148 14.77 1.33 6.32
N GLU A 149 13.63 0.76 6.70
CA GLU A 149 13.55 -0.22 7.78
C GLU A 149 14.34 -1.48 7.38
N GLU A 150 14.18 -1.99 6.16
CA GLU A 150 14.94 -3.14 5.65
C GLU A 150 16.46 -2.89 5.65
N GLU A 151 16.91 -1.73 5.18
CA GLU A 151 18.33 -1.32 5.24
C GLU A 151 18.85 -1.25 6.69
N THR A 152 18.04 -0.71 7.59
CA THR A 152 18.37 -0.62 9.01
C THR A 152 18.50 -2.01 9.63
N TRP A 153 17.59 -2.94 9.33
CA TRP A 153 17.67 -4.32 9.78
C TRP A 153 18.83 -5.07 9.15
N ALA A 154 19.21 -4.77 7.90
CA ALA A 154 20.43 -5.31 7.30
C ALA A 154 21.68 -4.94 8.11
N THR A 155 21.74 -3.72 8.63
CA THR A 155 22.82 -3.28 9.53
C THR A 155 22.76 -4.02 10.87
N LEU A 156 21.58 -4.17 11.48
CA LEU A 156 21.42 -4.90 12.75
C LEU A 156 21.80 -6.39 12.64
N ARG A 157 21.72 -6.98 11.44
CA ARG A 157 22.18 -8.36 11.18
C ARG A 157 23.69 -8.55 11.34
N MET A 158 24.49 -7.50 11.49
CA MET A 158 25.91 -7.66 11.89
C MET A 158 26.07 -8.36 13.25
N LEU A 159 25.04 -8.32 14.11
CA LEU A 159 24.98 -9.06 15.36
C LEU A 159 24.76 -10.57 15.18
N GLU A 160 24.43 -11.06 13.98
CA GLU A 160 24.26 -12.50 13.71
C GLU A 160 25.61 -13.24 13.67
N GLY A 161 25.60 -14.46 14.19
CA GLY A 161 26.80 -15.26 14.40
C GLY A 161 27.48 -14.90 15.71
N ASP A 162 28.79 -14.63 15.66
CA ASP A 162 29.61 -14.22 16.81
C ASP A 162 29.72 -12.68 16.86
N PRO A 163 29.02 -11.98 17.77
CA PRO A 163 29.11 -10.53 17.89
C PRO A 163 30.45 -10.07 18.47
N GLY A 164 31.24 -10.97 19.09
CA GLY A 164 32.52 -10.64 19.71
C GLY A 164 33.60 -10.19 18.72
N ARG A 165 33.39 -10.40 17.41
CA ARG A 165 34.27 -9.91 16.34
C ARG A 165 34.13 -8.42 16.02
N LEU A 166 33.08 -7.78 16.53
CA LEU A 166 32.73 -6.41 16.18
C LEU A 166 33.60 -5.40 16.92
N GLY A 167 34.09 -4.40 16.20
CA GLY A 167 34.94 -3.33 16.73
C GLY A 167 34.16 -2.09 17.18
N PRO A 168 34.85 -1.05 17.69
CA PRO A 168 34.21 0.20 18.13
C PRO A 168 33.41 0.94 17.05
N ALA A 169 33.85 0.84 15.78
CA ALA A 169 33.14 1.42 14.64
C ALA A 169 31.80 0.72 14.40
N ASP A 170 31.78 -0.62 14.44
CA ASP A 170 30.57 -1.43 14.28
C ASP A 170 29.56 -1.15 15.40
N ILE A 171 30.04 -1.03 16.64
CA ILE A 171 29.20 -0.69 17.80
C ILE A 171 28.52 0.67 17.61
N SER A 172 29.24 1.67 17.09
CA SER A 172 28.68 2.99 16.80
C SER A 172 27.62 2.94 15.70
N ALA A 173 27.87 2.18 14.62
CA ALA A 173 26.91 1.94 13.56
C ALA A 173 25.64 1.23 14.07
N LEU A 174 25.80 0.21 14.92
CA LEU A 174 24.70 -0.52 15.56
C LEU A 174 23.84 0.39 16.44
N ARG A 175 24.44 1.28 17.23
CA ARG A 175 23.70 2.25 18.05
C ARG A 175 22.85 3.18 17.19
N ASN A 176 23.40 3.66 16.06
CA ASN A 176 22.65 4.48 15.12
C ASN A 176 21.49 3.70 14.50
N ALA A 177 21.76 2.48 13.99
CA ALA A 177 20.75 1.60 13.41
C ALA A 177 19.62 1.27 14.41
N LEU A 178 19.94 1.04 15.69
CA LEU A 178 18.94 0.80 16.74
C LEU A 178 18.02 2.00 16.95
N GLN A 179 18.54 3.23 16.92
CA GLN A 179 17.70 4.44 17.05
C GLN A 179 16.83 4.66 15.80
N GLN A 180 17.38 4.45 14.61
CA GLN A 180 16.62 4.52 13.37
C GLN A 180 15.48 3.49 13.34
N ALA A 181 15.76 2.24 13.73
CA ALA A 181 14.76 1.18 13.78
C ALA A 181 13.63 1.49 14.75
N ARG A 182 13.93 2.10 15.91
CA ARG A 182 12.90 2.53 16.87
C ARG A 182 12.00 3.62 16.29
N ASN A 183 12.59 4.62 15.65
CA ASN A 183 11.85 5.70 15.01
C ASN A 183 10.95 5.17 13.87
N LEU A 184 11.51 4.31 13.00
CA LEU A 184 10.77 3.71 11.88
C LEU A 184 9.64 2.81 12.38
N ASN A 185 9.88 1.99 13.40
CA ASN A 185 8.82 1.16 14.01
C ASN A 185 7.68 2.01 14.57
N PHE A 186 7.99 3.14 15.23
CA PHE A 186 6.97 4.07 15.73
C PHE A 186 6.15 4.67 14.58
N LEU A 187 6.81 5.24 13.56
CA LEU A 187 6.16 5.88 12.42
C LEU A 187 5.28 4.90 11.65
N LEU A 188 5.82 3.72 11.36
CA LEU A 188 5.10 2.69 10.62
C LEU A 188 3.89 2.17 11.42
N ALA A 189 4.01 1.94 12.73
CA ALA A 189 2.88 1.50 13.55
C ALA A 189 1.78 2.56 13.67
N LEU A 190 2.17 3.83 13.85
CA LEU A 190 1.23 4.95 13.93
C LEU A 190 0.47 5.13 12.61
N ASN A 191 1.18 5.21 11.48
CA ASN A 191 0.55 5.44 10.19
C ASN A 191 -0.21 4.20 9.71
N SER A 192 0.24 2.99 10.01
CA SER A 192 -0.56 1.77 9.76
C SER A 192 -1.91 1.81 10.47
N LYS A 193 -1.98 2.38 11.68
CA LYS A 193 -3.26 2.57 12.37
C LYS A 193 -4.15 3.58 11.64
N VAL A 194 -3.58 4.70 11.19
CA VAL A 194 -4.31 5.72 10.41
C VAL A 194 -4.86 5.12 9.12
N GLU A 195 -4.07 4.32 8.41
CA GLU A 195 -4.48 3.64 7.18
C GLU A 195 -5.64 2.65 7.40
N LEU A 196 -5.62 1.92 8.52
CA LEU A 196 -6.74 1.04 8.89
C LEU A 196 -8.03 1.83 9.16
N ASP A 197 -7.94 2.96 9.85
CA ASP A 197 -9.08 3.85 10.11
C ASP A 197 -9.60 4.45 8.79
N GLN A 198 -8.71 4.80 7.86
CA GLN A 198 -9.08 5.29 6.53
C GLN A 198 -9.74 4.20 5.67
N ALA A 199 -9.20 2.98 5.66
CA ALA A 199 -9.81 1.83 4.99
C ALA A 199 -11.24 1.57 5.50
N GLN A 200 -11.45 1.65 6.82
CA GLN A 200 -12.78 1.52 7.40
C GLN A 200 -13.72 2.65 6.94
N SER A 201 -13.23 3.88 6.81
CA SER A 201 -14.02 5.03 6.30
C SER A 201 -14.42 4.90 4.82
N LEU A 202 -13.71 4.06 4.06
CA LEU A 202 -14.02 3.67 2.68
C LEU A 202 -14.95 2.44 2.62
N GLY A 203 -15.38 1.90 3.76
CA GLY A 203 -16.22 0.71 3.83
C GLY A 203 -15.45 -0.60 3.63
N VAL A 204 -14.12 -0.57 3.71
CA VAL A 204 -13.28 -1.76 3.62
C VAL A 204 -12.96 -2.26 5.02
N ALA A 205 -13.59 -3.37 5.43
CA ALA A 205 -13.35 -3.98 6.73
C ALA A 205 -12.07 -4.83 6.69
N ILE A 206 -11.07 -4.42 7.47
CA ILE A 206 -9.83 -5.20 7.66
C ILE A 206 -9.95 -5.97 8.98
N PRO A 207 -10.01 -7.31 8.95
CA PRO A 207 -9.96 -8.07 10.18
C PRO A 207 -8.57 -7.90 10.80
N LEU A 208 -8.51 -7.33 12.00
CA LEU A 208 -7.30 -7.37 12.80
C LEU A 208 -7.04 -8.83 13.20
N PRO A 209 -5.81 -9.35 13.04
CA PRO A 209 -5.44 -10.65 13.58
C PRO A 209 -5.77 -10.64 15.07
N ARG A 210 -6.53 -11.63 15.53
CA ARG A 210 -6.74 -11.76 16.96
C ARG A 210 -5.42 -12.20 17.62
N ALA A 211 -5.23 -11.83 18.88
CA ALA A 211 -4.01 -12.18 19.64
C ALA A 211 -3.82 -13.71 19.83
N ASP A 212 -4.86 -14.50 19.58
CA ASP A 212 -4.85 -15.98 19.54
C ASP A 212 -4.68 -16.53 18.11
N ASP A 213 -4.90 -15.72 17.08
CA ASP A 213 -4.72 -16.07 15.66
C ASP A 213 -3.32 -15.69 15.12
N LEU A 214 -2.34 -15.56 16.03
CA LEU A 214 -0.92 -15.33 15.72
C LEU A 214 -0.26 -16.55 15.04
N ASN A 215 -1.05 -17.48 14.53
CA ASN A 215 -0.59 -18.62 13.73
C ASN A 215 -0.17 -18.20 12.31
N GLY A 216 -0.45 -16.95 11.90
CA GLY A 216 0.32 -16.31 10.84
C GLY A 216 1.81 -16.34 11.24
N LEU A 217 2.59 -17.19 10.57
CA LEU A 217 3.98 -17.54 10.92
C LEU A 217 4.85 -16.31 11.25
N ASP A 218 4.54 -15.16 10.65
CA ASP A 218 5.30 -13.93 10.79
C ASP A 218 5.08 -13.23 12.14
N VAL A 219 3.85 -13.22 12.70
CA VAL A 219 3.62 -12.59 14.01
C VAL A 219 4.29 -13.37 15.12
N LYS A 220 4.16 -14.71 15.09
CA LYS A 220 4.84 -15.59 16.05
C LYS A 220 6.35 -15.40 16.00
N ARG A 221 6.94 -15.30 14.80
CA ARG A 221 8.38 -15.02 14.62
C ARG A 221 8.78 -13.64 15.12
N ALA A 222 7.97 -12.61 14.87
CA ALA A 222 8.25 -11.25 15.32
C ALA A 222 8.21 -11.14 16.85
N CYS A 223 7.31 -11.88 17.50
CA CYS A 223 7.11 -11.87 18.94
C CYS A 223 7.95 -12.90 19.71
N ALA A 224 8.61 -13.84 19.02
CA ALA A 224 9.55 -14.75 19.62
C ALA A 224 10.72 -14.00 20.29
N PRO A 225 11.27 -14.50 21.40
CA PRO A 225 12.50 -13.97 21.97
C PRO A 225 13.66 -14.09 20.96
N LEU A 226 14.69 -13.28 21.12
CA LEU A 226 15.93 -13.40 20.35
C LEU A 226 16.48 -14.83 20.46
N ASP A 227 16.65 -15.51 19.34
CA ASP A 227 17.19 -16.88 19.31
C ASP A 227 18.70 -16.85 19.53
N ARG A 228 19.11 -17.30 20.72
CA ARG A 228 20.50 -17.42 21.15
C ARG A 228 21.02 -18.86 21.10
N THR A 229 20.15 -19.81 20.77
CA THR A 229 20.56 -21.20 20.67
C THR A 229 21.15 -21.43 19.29
N LEU A 230 22.48 -21.55 19.22
CA LEU A 230 23.16 -22.26 18.13
C LEU A 230 22.86 -23.77 18.25
N ASN A 231 21.60 -24.16 18.37
CA ASN A 231 21.28 -25.56 18.13
C ASN A 231 21.28 -25.69 16.60
N PRO A 232 22.21 -26.48 16.00
CA PRO A 232 22.15 -26.75 14.58
C PRO A 232 20.75 -27.25 14.27
N ASP A 233 20.10 -26.62 13.29
CA ASP A 233 18.71 -26.91 13.00
C ASP A 233 18.53 -28.43 12.79
N PRO A 234 17.56 -29.09 13.45
CA PRO A 234 17.11 -30.43 13.11
C PRO A 234 16.42 -30.50 11.74
N MET A 235 16.40 -29.40 10.96
CA MET A 235 16.27 -29.46 9.50
C MET A 235 17.52 -30.11 8.87
N GLY A 236 17.75 -31.38 9.24
CA GLY A 236 18.41 -32.34 8.38
C GLY A 236 17.53 -32.55 7.16
N THR A 237 17.79 -31.77 6.12
CA THR A 237 17.58 -32.21 4.74
C THR A 237 18.81 -31.82 3.92
N PRO A 238 19.28 -32.74 3.05
CA PRO A 238 20.61 -32.75 2.43
C PRO A 238 20.89 -31.60 1.47
#